data_AF-A0AB39Q3D8-F1
#
_entry.id   AF-A0AB39Q3D8-F1
#
_cell.length_a   1.000
_cell.length_b   1.000
_cell.length_c   1.000
_cell.angle_alpha   90.00
_cell.angle_beta   90.00
_cell.angle_gamma   90.00
#
_symmetry.space_group_name_H-M   'P 1'
#
loop_
_entity.id
_entity.type
_entity.pdbx_description
1 polymer ?
#
loop_
_entity_poly.entity_id
_entity_poly.type
_entity_poly.pdbx_seq_one_letter_code
_entity_poly.pdbx_strand_id
1 'polypeptide(L)'
;MIAPQPIAPQPRITAIGEGAVAAAVTLDRLGALPRSVAFLADTVRAGGMRYVAELPEPLPSADASQVLRGWLRTAADVAAAPDAEDRAARWLEAVAELIGVRRDARGPHQ
;
A
#
# COMPACT_ATOMS: atom_id res chain seq x y z
N MET A 1 17.49 40.43 -15.20
CA MET A 1 17.54 39.12 -15.90
C MET A 1 18.00 38.10 -14.86
N ILE A 2 17.07 37.44 -14.18
CA ILE A 2 17.35 36.50 -13.08
C ILE A 2 17.35 35.11 -13.70
N ALA A 3 18.49 34.42 -13.67
CA ALA A 3 18.58 33.05 -14.13
C ALA A 3 17.74 32.13 -13.21
N PRO A 4 16.94 31.20 -13.75
CA PRO A 4 16.20 30.25 -12.92
C PRO A 4 17.18 29.31 -12.20
N GLN A 5 17.12 29.30 -10.87
CA GLN A 5 17.86 28.34 -10.05
C GLN A 5 17.28 26.92 -10.27
N PRO A 6 18.12 25.88 -10.40
CA PRO A 6 17.63 24.51 -10.46
C PRO A 6 16.98 24.14 -9.13
N ILE A 7 15.69 23.79 -9.18
CA ILE A 7 15.00 23.12 -8.09
C ILE A 7 15.73 21.81 -7.79
N ALA A 8 16.47 21.77 -6.69
CA ALA A 8 17.05 20.53 -6.19
C ALA A 8 15.93 19.50 -6.00
N PRO A 9 16.11 18.24 -6.45
CA PRO A 9 15.10 17.21 -6.24
C PRO A 9 14.87 17.05 -4.74
N GLN A 10 13.65 17.34 -4.30
CA GLN A 10 13.26 17.12 -2.91
C GLN A 10 13.37 15.62 -2.58
N PRO A 11 13.81 15.26 -1.36
CA PRO A 11 14.06 13.87 -0.99
C PRO A 11 12.80 13.00 -1.20
N ARG A 12 12.97 11.81 -1.78
CA ARG A 12 11.91 10.83 -2.15
C ARG A 12 11.00 10.35 -1.01
N ILE A 13 11.15 10.90 0.19
CA ILE A 13 10.39 10.58 1.39
C ILE A 13 8.91 10.97 1.21
N THR A 14 8.63 12.07 0.49
CA THR A 14 7.25 12.52 0.20
C THR A 14 6.45 11.48 -0.61
N ALA A 15 7.08 10.76 -1.54
CA ALA A 15 6.40 9.79 -2.40
C ALA A 15 5.99 8.49 -1.68
N ILE A 16 6.68 8.11 -0.61
CA ILE A 16 6.38 6.87 0.13
C ILE A 16 5.14 7.09 1.03
N GLY A 17 5.07 8.24 1.71
CA GLY A 17 3.92 8.61 2.54
C GLY A 17 2.66 8.89 1.71
N GLU A 18 2.78 9.65 0.62
CA GLU A 18 1.65 9.92 -0.29
C GLU A 18 1.11 8.64 -0.94
N GLY A 19 1.99 7.69 -1.27
CA GLY A 19 1.60 6.39 -1.82
C GLY A 19 0.74 5.55 -0.86
N ALA A 20 1.05 5.54 0.43
CA ALA A 20 0.26 4.81 1.43
C ALA A 20 -1.13 5.43 1.66
N VAL A 21 -1.23 6.75 1.71
CA VAL A 21 -2.52 7.45 1.87
C VAL A 21 -3.44 7.19 0.66
N ALA A 22 -2.91 7.32 -0.56
CA ALA A 22 -3.67 7.06 -1.78
C ALA A 22 -4.16 5.60 -1.87
N ALA A 23 -3.30 4.64 -1.48
CA ALA A 23 -3.66 3.24 -1.43
C ALA A 23 -4.73 2.95 -0.37
N ALA A 24 -4.61 3.53 0.82
CA ALA A 24 -5.61 3.41 1.88
C ALA A 24 -6.98 3.95 1.44
N VAL A 25 -7.03 5.13 0.82
CA VAL A 25 -8.28 5.70 0.28
C VAL A 25 -8.89 4.77 -0.77
N THR A 26 -8.07 4.25 -1.69
CA THR A 26 -8.51 3.36 -2.76
C THR A 26 -9.11 2.07 -2.20
N LEU A 27 -8.38 1.37 -1.33
CA LEU A 27 -8.83 0.10 -0.76
C LEU A 27 -10.03 0.26 0.18
N ASP A 28 -10.06 1.32 0.98
CA ASP A 28 -11.18 1.66 1.86
C ASP A 28 -12.50 1.85 1.08
N ARG A 29 -12.43 2.56 -0.06
CA ARG A 29 -13.59 2.76 -0.96
C ARG A 29 -14.06 1.46 -1.62
N LEU A 30 -13.15 0.51 -1.83
CA LEU A 30 -13.45 -0.83 -2.35
C LEU A 30 -13.86 -1.83 -1.26
N GLY A 31 -14.03 -1.38 -0.02
CA GLY A 31 -14.52 -2.17 1.11
C GLY A 31 -13.45 -3.01 1.82
N ALA A 32 -12.17 -2.87 1.47
CA ALA A 32 -11.10 -3.65 2.11
C ALA A 32 -11.02 -3.37 3.61
N LEU A 33 -10.96 -4.43 4.43
CA LEU A 33 -10.88 -4.31 5.88
C LEU A 33 -9.43 -4.06 6.32
N PRO A 34 -9.17 -3.16 7.30
CA PRO A 34 -7.83 -2.95 7.88
C PRO A 34 -7.15 -4.27 8.26
N ARG A 35 -7.90 -5.15 8.96
CA ARG A 35 -7.38 -6.44 9.43
C ARG A 35 -6.95 -7.36 8.29
N SER A 36 -7.68 -7.37 7.17
CA SER A 36 -7.33 -8.18 6.00
C SER A 36 -6.03 -7.66 5.36
N VAL A 37 -5.88 -6.34 5.25
CA VAL A 37 -4.66 -5.73 4.68
C VAL A 37 -3.44 -5.98 5.58
N ALA A 38 -3.59 -5.87 6.91
CA ALA A 38 -2.53 -6.19 7.87
C ALA A 38 -2.10 -7.66 7.78
N PHE A 39 -3.06 -8.59 7.67
CA PHE A 39 -2.75 -10.02 7.49
C PHE A 39 -1.96 -10.29 6.20
N LEU A 40 -2.23 -9.53 5.13
CA LEU A 40 -1.44 -9.65 3.90
C LEU A 40 0.00 -9.12 4.08
N ALA A 41 0.24 -8.15 4.96
CA ALA A 41 1.60 -7.73 5.28
C ALA A 41 2.42 -8.88 5.89
N ASP A 42 1.83 -9.62 6.82
CA ASP A 42 2.44 -10.82 7.40
C ASP A 42 2.70 -11.89 6.32
N THR A 43 1.73 -12.06 5.41
CA THR A 43 1.86 -13.04 4.31
C THR A 43 2.95 -12.64 3.32
N VAL A 44 3.10 -11.35 3.01
CA VAL A 44 4.21 -10.84 2.17
C VAL A 44 5.55 -11.07 2.87
N ARG A 45 5.64 -10.83 4.18
CA ARG A 45 6.87 -11.11 4.95
C ARG A 45 7.24 -12.60 4.95
N ALA A 46 6.24 -13.48 4.97
CA ALA A 46 6.44 -14.93 5.00
C ALA A 46 6.69 -15.56 3.62
N GLY A 47 6.02 -15.07 2.56
CA GLY A 47 5.98 -15.71 1.23
C GLY A 47 6.36 -14.81 0.06
N GLY A 48 6.51 -13.49 0.28
CA GLY A 48 6.86 -12.51 -0.73
C GLY A 48 5.69 -11.95 -1.56
N MET A 49 5.90 -10.80 -2.18
CA MET A 49 4.91 -10.06 -2.99
C MET A 49 4.36 -10.89 -4.13
N ARG A 50 5.20 -11.65 -4.86
CA ARG A 50 4.77 -12.44 -6.03
C ARG A 50 3.85 -13.59 -5.62
N TYR A 51 4.17 -14.29 -4.54
CA TYR A 51 3.30 -15.32 -3.96
C TYR A 51 1.93 -14.75 -3.58
N VAL A 52 1.92 -13.62 -2.85
CA VAL A 52 0.66 -13.00 -2.41
C VAL A 52 -0.18 -12.50 -3.59
N ALA A 53 0.46 -12.00 -4.65
CA ALA A 53 -0.23 -11.55 -5.86
C ALA A 53 -0.92 -12.71 -6.63
N GLU A 54 -0.47 -13.95 -6.43
CA GLU A 54 -1.01 -15.14 -7.09
C GLU A 54 -2.10 -15.85 -6.27
N LEU A 55 -2.31 -15.46 -5.00
CA LEU A 55 -3.36 -16.02 -4.17
C LEU A 55 -4.73 -15.89 -4.86
N PRO A 56 -5.58 -16.94 -4.89
CA PRO A 56 -6.89 -16.91 -5.55
C PRO A 56 -7.82 -15.81 -5.03
N GLU A 57 -7.76 -15.53 -3.72
CA GLU A 57 -8.56 -14.50 -3.05
C GLU A 57 -7.73 -13.80 -1.96
N PRO A 58 -6.92 -12.78 -2.31
CA PRO A 58 -6.09 -12.04 -1.36
C PRO A 58 -6.92 -11.22 -0.36
N LEU A 59 -7.99 -10.59 -0.84
CA LEU A 59 -8.91 -9.78 -0.04
C LEU A 59 -10.35 -10.25 -0.26
N PRO A 60 -11.25 -10.06 0.74
CA PRO A 60 -12.67 -10.41 0.61
C PRO A 60 -13.43 -9.69 -0.52
N SER A 61 -12.87 -8.59 -1.03
CA SER A 61 -13.42 -7.84 -2.17
C SER A 61 -12.60 -8.17 -3.42
N ALA A 62 -13.27 -8.62 -4.48
CA ALA A 62 -12.63 -8.97 -5.75
C ALA A 62 -11.94 -7.78 -6.42
N ASP A 63 -12.59 -6.61 -6.41
CA ASP A 63 -12.04 -5.38 -6.98
C ASP A 63 -10.82 -4.91 -6.18
N ALA A 64 -10.90 -4.94 -4.85
CA ALA A 64 -9.76 -4.62 -3.98
C ALA A 64 -8.59 -5.59 -4.22
N SER A 65 -8.89 -6.89 -4.38
CA SER A 65 -7.91 -7.92 -4.71
C SER A 65 -7.22 -7.62 -6.03
N GLN A 66 -7.96 -7.23 -7.08
CA GLN A 66 -7.39 -6.94 -8.40
C GLN A 66 -6.40 -5.76 -8.34
N VAL A 67 -6.78 -4.67 -7.67
CA VAL A 67 -5.93 -3.49 -7.47
C VAL A 67 -4.65 -3.88 -6.71
N LEU A 68 -4.80 -4.59 -5.60
CA LEU A 68 -3.67 -5.02 -4.78
C LEU A 68 -2.70 -5.91 -5.55
N ARG A 69 -3.21 -6.89 -6.32
CA ARG A 69 -2.39 -7.74 -7.18
C ARG A 69 -1.55 -6.94 -8.17
N GLY A 70 -2.16 -5.91 -8.78
CA GLY A 70 -1.45 -5.00 -9.68
C GLY A 70 -0.28 -4.31 -9.00
N TRP A 71 -0.48 -3.83 -7.78
CA TRP A 71 0.57 -3.19 -6.99
C TRP A 71 1.68 -4.16 -6.60
N LEU A 72 1.33 -5.33 -6.03
CA LEU A 72 2.32 -6.32 -5.59
C LEU A 72 3.13 -6.89 -6.75
N ARG A 73 2.51 -7.15 -7.91
CA ARG A 73 3.23 -7.59 -9.10
C ARG A 73 4.20 -6.51 -9.60
N THR A 74 3.72 -5.27 -9.71
CA THR A 74 4.57 -4.15 -10.14
C THR A 74 5.73 -3.95 -9.17
N ALA A 75 5.48 -4.01 -7.86
CA ALA A 75 6.49 -3.89 -6.82
C ALA A 75 7.51 -5.03 -6.89
N ALA A 76 7.07 -6.27 -7.10
CA ALA A 76 7.96 -7.43 -7.29
C ALA A 76 8.83 -7.29 -8.55
N ASP A 77 8.29 -6.71 -9.63
CA ASP A 77 9.03 -6.54 -10.88
C ASP A 77 10.10 -5.43 -10.80
N VAL A 78 9.90 -4.40 -9.96
CA VAL A 78 10.87 -3.29 -9.77
C VAL A 78 11.80 -3.48 -8.57
N ALA A 79 11.48 -4.39 -7.66
CA ALA A 79 12.25 -4.65 -6.46
C ALA A 79 13.57 -5.38 -6.79
N ALA A 80 14.70 -4.68 -6.66
CA ALA A 80 16.03 -5.25 -6.84
C ALA A 80 16.78 -5.54 -5.53
N ALA A 81 16.22 -5.15 -4.38
CA ALA A 81 16.90 -5.14 -3.09
C ALA A 81 16.40 -6.27 -2.16
N PRO A 82 17.29 -6.82 -1.30
CA PRO A 82 16.96 -7.97 -0.43
C PRO A 82 15.91 -7.67 0.65
N ASP A 83 15.68 -6.40 0.98
CA ASP A 83 14.71 -5.94 1.99
C ASP A 83 13.39 -5.46 1.37
N ALA A 84 13.15 -5.72 0.08
CA ALA A 84 11.98 -5.23 -0.62
C ALA A 84 10.66 -5.77 -0.05
N GLU A 85 10.64 -7.04 0.35
CA GLU A 85 9.45 -7.67 0.93
C GLU A 85 9.10 -7.06 2.29
N ASP A 86 10.10 -6.80 3.14
CA ASP A 86 9.89 -6.12 4.41
C ASP A 86 9.40 -4.68 4.23
N ARG A 87 9.89 -3.96 3.22
CA ARG A 87 9.38 -2.62 2.90
C ARG A 87 7.94 -2.66 2.39
N ALA A 88 7.59 -3.64 1.56
CA ALA A 88 6.22 -3.82 1.08
C ALA A 88 5.27 -4.19 2.22
N ALA A 89 5.70 -5.07 3.14
CA ALA A 89 4.95 -5.41 4.34
C ALA A 89 4.70 -4.17 5.23
N ARG A 90 5.74 -3.37 5.53
CA ARG A 90 5.58 -2.13 6.29
C ARG A 90 4.66 -1.13 5.61
N TRP A 91 4.69 -1.06 4.29
CA TRP A 91 3.77 -0.22 3.53
C TRP A 91 2.33 -0.71 3.65
N LEU A 92 2.07 -2.02 3.58
CA LEU A 92 0.73 -2.60 3.80
C LEU A 92 0.23 -2.38 5.24
N GLU A 93 1.11 -2.49 6.24
CA GLU A 93 0.81 -2.16 7.64
C GLU A 93 0.34 -0.69 7.77
N ALA A 94 1.08 0.26 7.17
CA ALA A 94 0.70 1.67 7.16
C ALA A 94 -0.64 1.92 6.44
N VAL A 95 -0.88 1.24 5.31
CA VAL A 95 -2.16 1.30 4.60
C VAL A 95 -3.30 0.80 5.49
N ALA A 96 -3.12 -0.34 6.18
CA ALA A 96 -4.11 -0.89 7.10
C ALA A 96 -4.45 0.09 8.23
N GLU A 97 -3.44 0.69 8.87
CA GLU A 97 -3.61 1.69 9.92
C GLU A 97 -4.40 2.90 9.42
N LEU A 98 -4.05 3.43 8.24
CA LEU A 98 -4.76 4.56 7.63
C LEU A 98 -6.22 4.25 7.29
N ILE A 99 -6.53 3.04 6.83
CA ILE A 99 -7.94 2.62 6.63
C ILE A 99 -8.68 2.62 7.98
N GLY A 100 -8.06 2.12 9.04
CA GLY A 100 -8.61 2.14 10.41
C GLY A 100 -8.95 3.55 10.86
N VAL A 101 -7.95 4.45 10.86
CA VAL A 101 -8.12 5.87 11.23
C VAL A 101 -9.23 6.54 10.41
N ARG A 102 -9.29 6.29 9.10
CA ARG A 102 -10.34 6.86 8.24
C ARG A 102 -11.73 6.37 8.60
N ARG A 103 -11.88 5.12 9.03
CA ARG A 103 -13.18 4.54 9.40
C ARG A 103 -13.63 5.06 10.75
N ASP A 104 -12.72 5.16 11.71
CA ASP A 104 -12.99 5.76 13.02
C ASP A 104 -13.38 7.23 12.86
N ALA A 105 -12.67 7.99 12.01
CA ALA A 105 -13.05 9.37 11.70
C ALA A 105 -14.43 9.51 11.02
N ARG A 106 -15.03 8.42 10.50
CA ARG A 106 -16.37 8.39 9.91
C ARG A 106 -17.47 7.92 10.88
N GLY A 107 -17.17 7.52 12.13
CA GLY A 107 -18.18 7.13 13.14
C GLY A 107 -17.90 7.70 14.54
N PRO A 108 -18.91 8.13 15.35
CA PRO A 108 -20.33 7.77 15.32
C PRO A 108 -21.28 8.97 15.04
N HIS A 109 -21.31 9.50 13.82
CA HIS A 109 -22.27 10.54 13.41
C HIS A 109 -23.21 10.09 12.27
N GLN A 110 -23.49 8.79 12.19
CA GLN A 110 -24.64 8.24 11.45
C GLN A 110 -25.43 7.31 12.35
#